data_AF-A0A417Y8A6-F1
#
_entry.id   AF-A0A417Y8A6-F1
#
_cell.length_a   1.000
_cell.length_b   1.000
_cell.length_c   1.000
_cell.angle_alpha   90.00
_cell.angle_beta   90.00
_cell.angle_gamma   90.00
#
_symmetry.space_group_name_H-M   'P 1'
#
loop_
_entity.id
_entity.type
_entity.pdbx_description
1 polymer ?
#
loop_
_entity_poly.entity_id
_entity_poly.type
_entity_poly.pdbx_seq_one_letter_code
_entity_poly.pdbx_strand_id
1 'polypeptide(L)' 'MAVGIGITWGAHDWRLGIRVVAGALAAAAGLRLVLPQRDAGMLAVRPRLVDVILAGSVAAALFVLAENIPDQPV' A
#
# COMPACT_ATOMS: atom_id res chain seq x y z
N MET A 1 -13.04 2.88 -8.24
CA MET A 1 -13.10 1.42 -8.48
C MET A 1 -12.84 1.03 -9.93
N ALA A 2 -13.41 1.72 -10.94
CA ALA A 2 -13.22 1.37 -12.36
C ALA A 2 -11.74 1.23 -12.79
N VAL A 3 -10.86 2.14 -12.36
CA VAL A 3 -9.41 2.06 -12.63
C VAL A 3 -8.78 0.79 -12.06
N GLY A 4 -9.10 0.44 -10.81
CA GLY A 4 -8.60 -0.77 -10.16
C GLY A 4 -9.05 -2.04 -10.87
N ILE A 5 -10.31 -2.09 -11.29
CA ILE A 5 -10.86 -3.21 -12.07
C ILE A 5 -10.17 -3.32 -13.43
N GLY A 6 -9.95 -2.20 -14.13
CA GLY A 6 -9.25 -2.19 -15.42
C GLY A 6 -7.80 -2.69 -15.31
N ILE A 7 -7.08 -2.28 -14.27
CA ILE A 7 -5.71 -2.72 -13.96
C ILE A 7 -5.66 -4.25 -13.80
N THR A 8 -6.55 -4.82 -12.98
CA THR A 8 -6.53 -6.27 -12.69
C THR A 8 -7.07 -7.12 -13.85
N TRP A 9 -8.12 -6.65 -14.54
CA TRP A 9 -8.75 -7.40 -15.63
C TRP A 9 -7.91 -7.39 -16.90
N GLY A 10 -7.27 -6.26 -17.22
CA GLY A 10 -6.47 -6.14 -18.44
C GLY A 10 -5.21 -7.00 -18.43
N ALA A 11 -4.57 -7.14 -17.26
CA ALA A 11 -3.29 -7.84 -17.14
C ALA A 11 -3.41 -9.35 -16.91
N HIS A 12 -4.58 -9.86 -16.48
CA HIS A 12 -4.75 -11.23 -15.96
C HIS A 12 -3.71 -11.60 -14.87
N ASP A 13 -3.10 -10.60 -14.25
CA ASP A 13 -2.04 -10.73 -13.27
C ASP A 13 -2.52 -10.12 -11.95
N TRP A 14 -2.87 -11.00 -11.01
CA TRP A 14 -3.30 -10.61 -9.68
C TRP A 14 -2.20 -9.87 -8.91
N ARG A 15 -0.92 -10.11 -9.23
CA ARG A 15 0.23 -9.45 -8.59
C ARG A 15 0.27 -7.97 -8.93
N LEU A 16 -0.09 -7.60 -10.14
CA LEU A 16 -0.18 -6.20 -10.54
C LEU A 16 -1.14 -5.43 -9.61
N GLY A 17 -2.30 -6.01 -9.30
CA GLY A 17 -3.25 -5.45 -8.34
C GLY A 17 -2.63 -5.26 -6.95
N ILE A 18 -1.96 -6.29 -6.44
CA ILE A 18 -1.30 -6.23 -5.12
C ILE A 18 -0.16 -5.21 -5.11
N ARG A 19 0.65 -5.11 -6.16
CA ARG A 19 1.72 -4.11 -6.29
C ARG A 19 1.18 -2.68 -6.27
N VAL A 20 0.05 -2.43 -6.93
CA VAL A 20 -0.63 -1.12 -6.89
C VAL A 20 -1.10 -0.79 -5.47
N VAL A 21 -1.71 -1.75 -4.76
CA VAL A 21 -2.14 -1.56 -3.37
C VAL A 21 -0.94 -1.31 -2.45
N ALA A 22 0.11 -2.12 -2.57
CA ALA A 22 1.35 -1.95 -1.81
C ALA A 22 1.98 -0.57 -2.06
N GLY A 23 2.04 -0.12 -3.32
CA GLY A 23 2.52 1.20 -3.68
C GLY A 23 1.68 2.33 -3.09
N ALA A 24 0.35 2.20 -3.10
CA ALA A 24 -0.55 3.18 -2.50
C ALA A 24 -0.36 3.28 -0.97
N LEU A 25 -0.18 2.16 -0.27
CA LEU A 25 0.11 2.12 1.16
C LEU A 25 1.49 2.73 1.48
N ALA A 26 2.51 2.42 0.68
CA ALA A 26 3.84 3.02 0.81
C ALA A 26 3.79 4.55 0.59
N ALA A 27 3.05 5.00 -0.43
CA ALA A 27 2.82 6.42 -0.68
C ALA A 27 2.08 7.09 0.49
N ALA A 28 1.06 6.45 1.07
CA ALA A 28 0.36 6.94 2.24
C ALA A 28 1.30 7.09 3.46
N ALA A 29 2.16 6.09 3.70
CA ALA A 29 3.19 6.15 4.74
C ALA A 29 4.19 7.30 4.50
N GLY A 30 4.64 7.48 3.26
CA GLY A 30 5.53 8.57 2.86
C GLY A 30 4.89 9.95 3.03
N LEU A 31 3.65 10.12 2.57
CA LEU A 31 2.89 11.37 2.74
C LEU A 31 2.70 11.68 4.23
N ARG A 32 2.46 10.68 5.07
CA ARG A 32 2.37 10.85 6.52
C ARG A 32 3.65 11.42 7.12
N LEU A 33 4.83 11.09 6.56
CA LEU A 33 6.15 11.65 6.94
C LEU A 33 6.42 13.07 6.45
N VAL A 34 5.64 13.57 5.50
CA VAL A 34 5.75 14.96 4.99
C VAL A 34 4.65 15.85 5.57
N LEU A 35 3.51 15.28 5.99
CA LEU A 35 2.37 16.03 6.52
C LEU A 35 2.73 16.81 7.80
N PRO A 36 2.57 18.14 7.83
CA PRO A 36 2.80 18.95 9.03
C PRO A 36 1.82 18.60 10.16
N GLN A 37 2.29 18.60 11.41
CA GLN A 37 1.44 18.29 12.56
C GLN A 37 0.31 19.30 12.79
N ARG A 38 0.50 20.54 12.34
CA ARG A 38 -0.52 21.60 12.44
C ARG A 38 -1.76 21.29 11.59
N ASP A 39 -1.59 20.55 10.49
CA ASP A 39 -2.67 20.17 9.58
C ASP A 39 -3.21 18.76 9.88
N ALA A 40 -2.66 18.10 10.91
CA ALA A 40 -2.99 16.71 11.21
C ALA A 40 -4.38 16.53 11.85
N GLY A 41 -5.01 17.57 12.40
CA GLY A 41 -6.36 17.49 12.98
C GLY A 41 -6.53 16.28 13.92
N MET A 42 -7.52 15.42 13.65
CA MET A 42 -7.76 14.15 14.38
C MET A 42 -6.58 13.15 14.35
N LEU A 43 -5.65 13.30 13.42
CA LEU A 43 -4.45 12.47 13.30
C LEU A 43 -3.33 12.88 14.28
N ALA A 44 -3.53 13.92 15.09
CA ALA A 44 -2.59 14.31 16.16
C ALA A 44 -2.63 13.36 17.37
N VAL A 45 -3.75 12.64 17.58
CA VAL A 45 -3.94 11.73 18.72
C VAL A 45 -3.08 10.47 18.59
N ARG A 46 -2.86 10.00 17.35
CA ARG A 46 -2.06 8.82 17.08
C ARG A 46 -0.60 9.20 16.81
N PRO A 47 0.38 8.44 17.35
CA PRO A 47 1.77 8.68 17.06
C PRO A 47 2.02 8.51 15.56
N ARG A 48 2.51 9.57 14.92
CA ARG A 48 2.83 9.58 13.48
C ARG A 48 3.65 8.35 13.04
N LEU A 49 4.63 7.97 13.85
CA LEU A 49 5.50 6.84 13.57
C LEU A 49 4.76 5.50 13.59
N VAL A 50 3.75 5.34 14.45
CA VAL A 50 2.95 4.12 14.48
C VAL A 50 2.17 3.95 13.18
N ASP A 51 1.54 5.02 12.68
CA ASP A 51 0.83 4.99 11.40
C ASP A 51 1.77 4.66 10.24
N VAL A 52 2.95 5.28 10.21
CA VAL A 52 3.96 5.07 9.16
C VAL A 52 4.50 3.64 9.19
N ILE A 53 4.86 3.14 10.36
CA ILE A 53 5.39 1.78 10.52
C ILE A 53 4.32 0.75 10.16
N LEU A 54 3.08 0.95 10.60
CA LEU A 54 2.00 0.02 10.30
C LEU A 54 1.69 -0.01 8.80
N ALA A 55 1.47 1.15 8.17
CA ALA A 55 1.19 1.20 6.74
C ALA A 55 2.40 0.73 5.90
N GLY A 56 3.62 1.12 6.29
CA GLY A 56 4.85 0.74 5.61
C GLY A 56 5.15 -0.76 5.72
N SER A 57 4.95 -1.37 6.89
CA SER A 57 5.14 -2.82 7.07
C SER A 57 4.13 -3.64 6.28
N VAL A 58 2.86 -3.23 6.24
CA VAL A 58 1.85 -3.88 5.40
C VAL A 58 2.20 -3.73 3.91
N ALA A 59 2.61 -2.54 3.47
CA ALA A 59 3.05 -2.32 2.09
C ALA A 59 4.22 -3.25 1.72
N ALA A 60 5.24 -3.33 2.58
CA ALA A 60 6.39 -4.20 2.38
C ALA A 60 5.99 -5.68 2.34
N ALA A 61 5.16 -6.14 3.29
CA ALA A 61 4.70 -7.52 3.35
C ALA A 61 3.93 -7.92 2.09
N LEU A 62 3.00 -7.07 1.64
CA LEU A 62 2.22 -7.31 0.42
C LEU A 62 3.12 -7.38 -0.82
N PHE A 63 4.07 -6.46 -0.94
CA PHE A 63 5.00 -6.44 -2.06
C PHE A 63 5.89 -7.70 -2.09
N VAL A 64 6.49 -8.05 -0.95
CA VAL A 64 7.33 -9.26 -0.81
C VAL A 64 6.53 -10.52 -1.14
N LEU A 65 5.32 -10.67 -0.62
CA LEU A 65 4.47 -11.82 -0.92
C LEU A 65 4.09 -11.88 -2.41
N ALA A 66 3.74 -10.73 -3.00
CA ALA A 66 3.39 -10.66 -4.43
C ALA A 66 4.58 -10.95 -5.37
N GLU A 67 5.83 -10.86 -4.90
CA GLU A 67 6.99 -11.24 -5.70
C GLU A 67 7.44 -12.68 -5.46
N ASN A 68 7.27 -13.20 -4.25
CA ASN A 68 7.87 -14.48 -3.85
C ASN A 68 6.90 -15.67 -3.90
N ILE A 69 5.59 -15.46 -3.89
CA ILE A 69 4.63 -16.56 -4.10
C ILE A 69 4.77 -17.03 -5.54
N PRO A 70 5.03 -18.30 -5.86
CA PRO A 70 5.03 -18.78 -7.25
C PRO A 70 3.60 -18.97 -7.77
N ASP A 71 3.40 -18.85 -9.08
CA ASP A 71 2.13 -19.22 -9.68
C ASP A 71 1.93 -20.74 -9.59
N GLN A 72 0.68 -21.15 -9.39
CA GLN A 72 0.34 -22.55 -9.26
C GLN A 72 0.53 -23.26 -10.60
N PRO A 73 1.08 -24.49 -10.62
CA PRO A 73 1.13 -25.27 -11.85
C PRO A 73 -0.29 -25.49 -12.37
N VAL A 74 -0.46 -25.30 -13.68
CA VAL A 74 -1.70 -25.55 -14.42
C VAL A 74 -2.00 -27.05 -14.53
#